data_AF-A0A930A6P2-F1
#
_entry.id   AF-A0A930A6P2-F1
#
_cell.length_a   1.000
_cell.length_b   1.000
_cell.length_c   1.000
_cell.angle_alpha   90.00
_cell.angle_beta   90.00
_cell.angle_gamma   90.00
#
_symmetry.space_group_name_H-M   'P 1'
#
loop_
_entity.id
_entity.type
_entity.pdbx_description
1 polymer ?
#
loop_
_entity_poly.entity_id
_entity_poly.type
_entity_poly.pdbx_seq_one_letter_code
_entity_poly.pdbx_strand_id
1 'polypeptide(L)'
;MNEKIKELQDIIDHSNHIVFFTGAGVSTASGIPDFRSIDGLYNQKYQFPPEEILSHHFFLQQTKEFFRFYRDKMLYPNVKPS
;
A
#
# COMPACT_ATOMS: atom_id res chain seq x y z
N MET A 1 -10.59 27.38 -11.77
CA MET A 1 -10.57 25.91 -11.66
C MET A 1 -9.64 25.39 -12.74
N ASN A 2 -8.68 24.53 -12.39
CA ASN A 2 -7.71 23.96 -13.33
C ASN A 2 -8.44 23.20 -14.46
N GLU A 3 -8.08 23.40 -15.73
CA GLU A 3 -8.75 22.77 -16.87
C GLU A 3 -8.75 21.24 -16.78
N LYS A 4 -7.66 20.63 -16.28
CA LYS A 4 -7.58 19.18 -16.08
C LYS A 4 -8.58 18.66 -15.03
N ILE A 5 -8.90 19.48 -14.02
CA ILE A 5 -9.88 19.12 -12.99
C ILE A 5 -11.29 19.20 -13.56
N LYS A 6 -11.57 20.16 -14.44
CA LYS A 6 -12.86 20.25 -15.16
C LYS A 6 -13.07 19.03 -16.04
N GLU A 7 -12.06 18.67 -16.84
CA GLU A 7 -12.13 17.50 -17.72
C GLU A 7 -12.38 16.21 -16.93
N LEU A 8 -11.68 16.02 -15.80
CA LEU A 8 -11.93 14.88 -14.92
C LEU A 8 -13.35 14.86 -14.36
N GLN A 9 -13.86 16.01 -13.93
CA GLN A 9 -15.24 16.13 -13.42
C GLN A 9 -16.26 15.74 -14.49
N ASP A 10 -16.09 16.23 -15.72
CA ASP A 10 -16.99 15.91 -16.83
C ASP A 10 -16.97 14.40 -17.15
N ILE A 11 -15.79 13.77 -17.13
CA ILE A 11 -15.67 12.31 -17.32
C ILE A 11 -16.42 11.55 -16.22
N ILE A 12 -16.31 11.98 -14.96
CA ILE A 12 -17.00 11.35 -13.83
C ILE A 12 -18.52 11.52 -13.98
N ASP A 13 -18.99 12.73 -14.28
CA ASP A 13 -20.42 13.05 -14.35
C ASP A 13 -21.17 12.28 -15.46
N HIS A 14 -20.48 11.97 -16.57
CA HIS A 14 -21.08 11.24 -17.70
C HIS A 14 -20.86 9.72 -17.66
N SER A 15 -20.14 9.21 -16.66
CA SER A 15 -19.82 7.78 -16.54
C SER A 15 -20.79 7.04 -15.63
N ASN A 16 -21.44 5.99 -16.15
CA ASN A 16 -22.34 5.14 -15.36
C ASN A 16 -21.66 3.93 -14.71
N HIS A 17 -20.41 3.62 -15.09
CA HIS A 17 -19.69 2.42 -14.65
C HIS A 17 -18.21 2.74 -14.41
N ILE A 18 -17.92 3.38 -13.28
CA ILE A 18 -16.55 3.80 -12.93
C ILE A 18 -15.82 2.65 -12.21
N VAL A 19 -14.60 2.37 -12.65
CA VAL A 19 -13.68 1.42 -12.00
C VAL A 19 -12.50 2.19 -11.44
N PHE A 20 -12.24 2.03 -10.14
CA PHE A 20 -11.07 2.60 -9.48
C PHE A 20 -9.99 1.55 -9.32
N PHE A 21 -8.79 1.85 -9.80
CA PHE A 21 -7.58 1.10 -9.48
C PHE A 21 -6.84 1.82 -8.35
N THR A 22 -6.81 1.21 -7.17
CA THR A 22 -6.15 1.76 -5.99
C THR A 22 -4.89 0.97 -5.66
N GLY A 23 -3.87 1.65 -5.12
CA GLY A 23 -2.71 1.03 -4.49
C GLY A 23 -2.57 1.49 -3.03
N ALA A 24 -1.49 1.09 -2.36
CA ALA A 24 -1.24 1.46 -0.96
C ALA A 24 -1.25 2.98 -0.69
N GLY A 25 -0.97 3.79 -1.72
CA GLY A 25 -0.99 5.25 -1.64
C GLY A 25 -2.29 5.83 -1.11
N VAL A 26 -3.45 5.24 -1.40
CA VAL A 26 -4.75 5.77 -0.92
C VAL A 26 -4.90 5.65 0.60
N SER A 27 -4.13 4.77 1.24
CA SER A 27 -4.15 4.56 2.70
C SER A 27 -3.07 5.35 3.45
N THR A 28 -2.19 6.07 2.73
CA THR A 28 -1.14 6.88 3.36
C THR A 28 -1.70 8.03 4.19
N ALA A 29 -2.82 8.62 3.75
CA ALA A 29 -3.56 9.63 4.50
C ALA A 29 -4.15 9.09 5.81
N SER A 30 -4.41 7.78 5.89
CA SER A 30 -4.84 7.10 7.11
C SER A 30 -3.66 6.67 8.02
N GLY A 31 -2.43 7.06 7.69
CA GLY A 31 -1.21 6.74 8.44
C GLY A 31 -0.62 5.35 8.17
N ILE A 32 -1.10 4.64 7.15
CA ILE A 32 -0.50 3.37 6.72
C ILE A 32 0.61 3.68 5.69
N PRO A 33 1.88 3.35 5.97
CA PRO A 33 2.95 3.55 5.00
C PRO A 33 2.73 2.72 3.75
N ASP A 34 3.05 3.27 2.59
CA ASP A 34 3.13 2.49 1.37
C ASP A 34 4.44 1.68 1.31
N PHE A 35 4.65 0.97 0.21
CA PHE A 35 5.81 0.12 0.04
C PHE A 35 7.07 0.88 -0.42
N ARG A 36 6.95 1.89 -1.30
CA ARG A 36 8.06 2.37 -2.16
C ARG A 36 8.41 3.85 -2.02
N SER A 37 7.59 4.65 -1.33
CA SER A 37 7.91 6.05 -1.04
C SER A 37 9.14 6.16 -0.14
N ILE A 38 9.69 7.37 0.00
CA ILE A 38 10.90 7.63 0.81
C ILE A 38 10.74 7.06 2.23
N ASP A 39 9.57 7.23 2.85
CA ASP A 39 9.24 6.69 4.17
C ASP A 39 8.52 5.32 4.12
N GLY A 40 8.47 4.71 2.94
CA GLY A 40 7.81 3.43 2.67
C GLY A 40 8.58 2.23 3.22
N LEU A 41 7.89 1.09 3.30
CA LEU A 41 8.37 -0.13 3.93
C LEU A 41 9.73 -0.62 3.38
N TYR A 42 10.00 -0.42 2.08
CA TYR A 42 11.20 -0.94 1.41
C TYR A 42 12.45 -0.10 1.66
N ASN A 43 12.32 1.12 2.19
CA ASN A 43 13.46 1.95 2.59
C ASN A 43 13.94 1.66 4.02
N GLN A 44 13.25 0.79 4.75
CA GLN A 44 13.66 0.36 6.09
C GLN A 44 14.71 -0.76 6.00
N LYS A 45 15.78 -0.65 6.80
CA LYS A 45 16.87 -1.63 6.79
C LYS A 45 16.52 -2.87 7.62
N TYR A 46 16.43 -4.01 6.95
CA TYR A 46 16.24 -5.33 7.53
C TYR A 46 17.37 -6.28 7.13
N GLN A 47 17.41 -7.45 7.76
CA GLN A 47 18.36 -8.51 7.40
C GLN A 47 18.14 -9.03 5.96
N PHE A 48 16.89 -9.04 5.50
CA PHE A 48 16.49 -9.39 4.13
C PHE A 48 15.59 -8.29 3.58
N PRO A 49 15.59 -8.03 2.26
CA PRO A 49 14.66 -7.08 1.65
C PRO A 49 13.20 -7.44 1.97
N PRO A 50 12.32 -6.48 2.29
CA PRO A 50 10.91 -6.77 2.56
C PRO A 50 10.19 -7.54 1.45
N GLU A 51 10.53 -7.32 0.18
CA GLU A 51 10.01 -8.08 -0.95
C GLU A 51 10.35 -9.56 -0.84
N GLU A 52 11.57 -9.87 -0.38
CA GLU A 52 12.03 -11.23 -0.17
C GLU A 52 11.30 -11.85 1.03
N ILE A 53 11.25 -11.12 2.15
CA ILE A 53 10.57 -11.57 3.39
C ILE A 53 9.10 -11.90 3.11
N LEU A 54 8.40 -11.11 2.29
CA LEU A 54 7.00 -11.31 1.95
C LEU A 54 6.75 -12.33 0.84
N SER A 55 7.79 -12.95 0.29
CA SER A 55 7.64 -13.94 -0.78
C SER A 55 7.16 -15.31 -0.28
N HIS A 56 6.48 -16.06 -1.15
CA HIS A 56 6.05 -17.43 -0.86
C HIS A 56 7.23 -18.36 -0.53
N HIS A 57 8.35 -18.20 -1.23
CA HIS A 57 9.56 -18.99 -0.98
C HIS A 57 10.09 -18.75 0.45
N PHE A 58 10.18 -17.48 0.86
CA PHE A 58 10.64 -17.11 2.19
C PHE A 58 9.67 -17.58 3.28
N PHE A 59 8.36 -17.51 3.03
CA PHE A 59 7.36 -18.08 3.94
C PHE A 59 7.60 -19.57 4.21
N LEU A 60 7.92 -20.36 3.17
CA LEU A 60 8.16 -21.80 3.33
C LEU A 60 9.50 -22.13 3.99
N GLN A 61 10.56 -21.36 3.70
CA GLN A 61 11.91 -21.63 4.22
C GLN A 61 12.15 -21.02 5.61
N GLN A 62 11.55 -19.86 5.88
CA GLN A 62 11.80 -19.03 7.07
C GLN A 62 10.48 -18.52 7.68
N THR A 63 9.52 -19.43 7.90
CA THR A 63 8.16 -19.11 8.38
C THR A 63 8.13 -18.25 9.64
N LYS A 64 9.05 -18.48 10.60
CA LYS A 64 9.13 -17.70 11.84
C LYS A 64 9.47 -16.24 11.57
N GLU A 65 10.42 -15.98 10.68
CA GLU A 65 10.88 -14.65 10.32
C GLU A 65 9.83 -13.91 9.49
N PHE A 66 9.15 -14.62 8.58
CA PHE A 66 7.97 -14.11 7.86
C PHE A 66 6.92 -13.59 8.85
N PHE A 67 6.51 -14.42 9.82
CA PHE A 67 5.45 -14.01 10.76
C PHE A 67 5.89 -12.91 11.72
N ARG A 68 7.18 -12.86 12.09
CA ARG A 68 7.72 -11.73 12.86
C ARG A 68 7.53 -10.42 12.09
N PHE A 69 8.02 -10.38 10.85
CA PHE A 69 7.91 -9.20 10.00
C PHE A 69 6.44 -8.83 9.73
N TYR A 70 5.62 -9.80 9.37
CA TYR A 70 4.20 -9.60 9.07
C TYR A 70 3.44 -8.96 10.23
N ARG A 71 3.61 -9.47 11.46
CA ARG A 71 2.91 -8.92 12.63
C ARG A 71 3.40 -7.52 13.01
N ASP A 72 4.68 -7.25 12.81
CA ASP A 72 5.30 -5.96 13.16
C ASP A 72 4.98 -4.86 12.13
N LYS A 73 4.82 -5.21 10.85
CA LYS A 73 4.79 -4.22 9.76
C LYS A 73 3.58 -4.28 8.83
N MET A 74 2.73 -5.31 8.91
CA MET A 74 1.58 -5.47 7.98
C MET A 74 0.21 -5.39 8.67
N LEU A 75 0.14 -5.37 10.00
CA LEU A 75 -1.12 -5.37 10.74
C LEU A 75 -1.43 -3.98 11.32
N TYR A 76 -2.54 -3.40 10.87
CA TYR A 76 -3.02 -2.07 11.28
C TYR A 76 -4.46 -2.15 11.84
N PRO A 77 -4.68 -2.81 12.99
CA PRO A 77 -6.02 -3.22 13.45
C PRO A 77 -6.98 -2.06 13.78
N ASN A 78 -6.45 -0.86 14.04
CA ASN A 78 -7.23 0.28 14.51
C ASN A 78 -7.36 1.41 13.47
N VAL A 79 -6.97 1.17 12.21
CA VAL A 79 -7.04 2.18 11.16
C VAL A 79 -8.48 2.35 10.67
N LYS A 80 -8.86 3.60 10.37
CA LYS A 80 -10.14 3.97 9.77
C LYS A 80 -9.94 4.36 8.30
N PRO A 81 -10.96 4.19 7.43
CA PRO A 81 -10.94 4.76 6.09
C PRO A 81 -10.62 6.26 6.11
N SER A 82 -9.83 6.71 5.13
CA SER A 82 -9.51 8.12 4.88
C SER A 82 -10.73 8.92 4.47
#